data_AF-A0A376RD80-F1
#
_entry.id   AF-A0A376RD80-F1
#
_cell.length_a   1.000
_cell.length_b   1.000
_cell.length_c   1.000
_cell.angle_alpha   90.00
_cell.angle_beta   90.00
_cell.angle_gamma   90.00
#
_symmetry.space_group_name_H-M   'P 1'
#
loop_
_entity.id
_entity.type
_entity.pdbx_description
1 polymer ?
#
loop_
_entity_poly.entity_id
_entity_poly.type
_entity_poly.pdbx_seq_one_letter_code
_entity_poly.pdbx_strand_id
1 'polypeptide(L)'
;MPIDMAFAAAGYGFIYGLWPIAWIIVAAVFLYKLTVASGQFDIIRSSVISITDDQRLQVLLIGFSFGALLEGAAGFGAPVAITGALLVGLGFKPLYAAGLCLIANTAPVAFGALGVPILVAGQVTGIDPFHIGAMAGRQLPFPVGSCAVLAGSNDGRLERGERDVASGAGCWGKLRCHSVLYL
;
A
#
# COMPACT_ATOMS: atom_id res chain seq x y z
N MET A 1 9.73 -24.02 -28.94
CA MET A 1 9.52 -22.64 -29.44
C MET A 1 10.78 -22.23 -30.19
N PRO A 2 10.69 -21.64 -31.40
CA PRO A 2 11.86 -21.09 -32.09
C PRO A 2 12.58 -20.08 -31.20
N ILE A 3 13.90 -20.15 -31.10
CA ILE A 3 14.72 -19.26 -30.26
C ILE A 3 14.48 -17.78 -30.61
N ASP A 4 14.34 -17.48 -31.89
CA ASP A 4 14.11 -16.12 -32.37
C ASP A 4 12.77 -15.54 -31.89
N MET A 5 11.72 -16.37 -31.86
CA MET A 5 10.42 -15.97 -31.34
C MET A 5 10.41 -15.84 -29.82
N ALA A 6 11.24 -16.62 -29.11
CA ALA A 6 11.40 -16.48 -27.66
C ALA A 6 12.06 -15.13 -27.29
N PHE A 7 13.13 -14.74 -28.00
CA PHE A 7 13.78 -13.45 -27.80
C PHE A 7 12.89 -12.28 -28.22
N ALA A 8 12.19 -12.39 -29.35
CA ALA A 8 11.27 -11.37 -29.82
C ALA A 8 10.12 -11.14 -28.83
N ALA A 9 9.50 -12.21 -28.31
CA ALA A 9 8.43 -12.12 -27.33
C ALA A 9 8.90 -11.54 -25.99
N ALA A 10 10.09 -11.94 -25.52
CA ALA A 10 10.68 -11.39 -24.30
C ALA A 10 10.98 -9.89 -24.42
N GLY A 11 11.57 -9.46 -25.55
CA GLY A 11 11.87 -8.05 -25.82
C GLY A 11 10.60 -7.20 -25.93
N TYR A 12 9.58 -7.70 -26.64
CA TYR A 12 8.29 -7.01 -26.74
C TYR A 12 7.63 -6.84 -25.37
N GLY A 13 7.55 -7.91 -24.57
CA GLY A 13 6.96 -7.85 -23.22
C GLY A 13 7.70 -6.89 -22.30
N PHE A 14 9.05 -6.89 -22.37
CA PHE A 14 9.87 -5.98 -21.58
C PHE A 14 9.62 -4.51 -21.95
N ILE A 15 9.65 -4.15 -23.22
CA ILE A 15 9.42 -2.76 -23.65
C ILE A 15 7.99 -2.33 -23.35
N TYR A 16 7.01 -3.20 -23.59
CA TYR A 16 5.59 -2.89 -23.38
C TYR A 16 5.24 -2.71 -21.90
N GLY A 17 5.91 -3.41 -20.99
CA GLY A 17 5.74 -3.23 -19.54
C GLY A 17 6.57 -2.06 -18.99
N LEU A 18 7.84 -1.95 -19.40
CA LEU A 18 8.76 -0.94 -18.87
C LEU A 18 8.37 0.47 -19.31
N TRP A 19 7.92 0.66 -20.55
CA TRP A 19 7.65 1.98 -21.11
C TRP A 19 6.51 2.72 -20.37
N PRO A 20 5.33 2.12 -20.12
CA PRO A 20 4.28 2.76 -19.33
C PRO A 20 4.68 3.01 -17.88
N ILE A 21 5.35 2.03 -17.23
CA ILE A 21 5.76 2.13 -15.83
C ILE A 21 6.78 3.27 -15.65
N ALA A 22 7.77 3.35 -16.54
CA ALA A 22 8.78 4.40 -16.51
C ALA A 22 8.14 5.79 -16.64
N TRP A 23 7.19 5.96 -17.55
CA TRP A 23 6.51 7.24 -17.74
C TRP A 23 5.65 7.64 -16.52
N ILE A 24 4.98 6.68 -15.88
CA ILE A 24 4.20 6.90 -14.65
C ILE A 24 5.12 7.36 -13.51
N ILE A 25 6.26 6.67 -13.30
CA ILE A 25 7.19 7.02 -12.23
C ILE A 25 7.79 8.41 -12.47
N VAL A 26 8.19 8.73 -13.70
CA VAL A 26 8.72 10.06 -14.04
C VAL A 26 7.67 11.14 -13.76
N ALA A 27 6.44 10.95 -14.21
CA ALA A 27 5.35 11.89 -13.96
C ALA A 27 5.04 12.04 -12.46
N ALA A 28 5.02 10.93 -11.71
CA ALA A 28 4.75 10.93 -10.28
C ALA A 28 5.88 11.61 -9.48
N VAL A 29 7.14 11.33 -9.79
CA VAL A 29 8.29 11.98 -9.15
C VAL A 29 8.34 13.48 -9.49
N PHE A 30 8.04 13.83 -10.74
CA PHE A 30 7.95 15.22 -11.16
C PHE A 30 6.85 15.97 -10.39
N LEU A 31 5.65 15.38 -10.28
CA LEU A 31 4.54 15.95 -9.51
C LEU A 31 4.90 16.05 -8.02
N TYR A 32 5.53 15.03 -7.43
CA TYR A 32 6.03 15.08 -6.06
C TYR A 32 7.02 16.22 -5.85
N LYS A 33 8.00 16.38 -6.76
CA LYS A 33 8.99 17.46 -6.68
C LYS A 33 8.34 18.83 -6.83
N LEU A 34 7.31 18.96 -7.67
CA LEU A 34 6.51 20.18 -7.76
C LEU A 34 5.76 20.48 -6.46
N THR A 35 5.11 19.48 -5.85
CA THR A 35 4.37 19.67 -4.58
C THR A 35 5.30 20.00 -3.41
N VAL A 36 6.53 19.46 -3.40
CA VAL A 36 7.55 19.81 -2.40
C VAL A 36 8.09 21.22 -2.66
N ALA A 37 8.38 21.57 -3.92
CA ALA A 37 8.87 22.90 -4.28
C ALA A 37 7.84 24.02 -4.05
N SER A 38 6.55 23.72 -4.17
CA SER A 38 5.48 24.68 -3.90
C SER A 38 5.23 24.94 -2.40
N GLY A 39 5.85 24.18 -1.50
CA GLY A 39 5.66 24.32 -0.05
C GLY A 39 4.25 23.97 0.44
N GLN A 40 3.35 23.55 -0.45
CA GLN A 40 1.96 23.23 -0.11
C GLN A 40 1.83 21.94 0.71
N PHE A 41 2.89 21.11 0.75
CA PHE A 41 2.89 19.89 1.55
C PHE A 41 2.72 20.18 3.06
N ASP A 42 3.36 21.23 3.58
CA ASP A 42 3.21 21.63 4.98
C ASP A 42 1.81 22.19 5.27
N ILE A 43 1.18 22.83 4.28
CA ILE A 43 -0.20 23.29 4.38
C ILE A 43 -1.15 22.10 4.45
N ILE A 44 -1.01 21.11 3.56
CA ILE A 44 -1.80 19.87 3.58
C ILE A 44 -1.66 19.17 4.93
N ARG A 45 -0.42 19.06 5.44
CA ARG A 45 -0.14 18.52 6.76
C ARG A 45 -0.89 19.27 7.85
N SER A 46 -0.78 20.60 7.88
CA SER A 46 -1.47 21.42 8.89
C SER A 46 -2.99 21.31 8.83
N SER A 47 -3.57 21.25 7.62
CA SER A 47 -5.01 21.09 7.40
C SER A 47 -5.52 19.73 7.83
N VAL A 48 -4.78 18.64 7.58
CA VAL A 48 -5.17 17.29 8.01
C VAL A 48 -5.09 17.15 9.54
N ILE A 49 -4.10 17.79 10.15
CA ILE A 49 -3.91 17.78 11.60
C ILE A 49 -5.01 18.58 12.31
N SER A 50 -5.49 19.69 11.72
CA SER A 50 -6.53 20.52 12.33
C SER A 50 -7.94 19.94 12.30
N ILE A 51 -8.19 18.81 11.61
CA ILE A 51 -9.53 18.22 11.53
C ILE A 51 -9.94 17.53 12.83
N THR A 52 -8.99 16.88 13.52
CA THR A 52 -9.30 16.13 14.74
C THR A 52 -8.12 16.13 15.71
N ASP A 53 -8.41 16.40 16.98
CA ASP A 53 -7.44 16.34 18.08
C ASP A 53 -7.26 14.90 18.60
N ASP A 54 -8.14 13.96 18.23
CA ASP A 54 -8.07 12.56 18.65
C ASP A 54 -7.04 11.78 17.84
N GLN A 55 -5.97 11.32 18.52
CA GLN A 55 -4.89 10.53 17.90
C GLN A 55 -5.36 9.29 17.14
N ARG A 56 -6.45 8.64 17.58
CA ARG A 56 -6.98 7.42 16.93
C ARG A 56 -7.65 7.73 15.59
N LEU A 57 -8.47 8.77 15.55
CA LEU A 57 -9.12 9.23 14.33
C LEU A 57 -8.11 9.82 13.36
N GLN A 58 -7.07 10.48 13.89
CA GLN A 58 -5.98 11.04 13.10
C GLN A 58 -5.16 9.95 12.39
N VAL A 59 -4.85 8.85 13.07
CA VAL A 59 -4.20 7.67 12.44
C VAL A 59 -5.07 7.08 11.34
N LEU A 60 -6.39 6.99 11.55
CA LEU A 60 -7.31 6.50 10.51
C LEU A 60 -7.35 7.45 9.31
N LEU A 61 -7.48 8.76 9.55
CA LEU A 61 -7.54 9.76 8.50
C LEU A 61 -6.24 9.80 7.66
N ILE A 62 -5.09 9.78 8.32
CA ILE A 62 -3.78 9.84 7.67
C ILE A 62 -3.40 8.50 7.06
N GLY A 63 -3.41 7.43 7.86
CA GLY A 63 -2.91 6.12 7.48
C GLY A 63 -3.83 5.39 6.50
N PHE A 64 -5.15 5.55 6.63
CA PHE A 64 -6.11 4.88 5.75
C PHE A 64 -6.59 5.81 4.63
N SER A 65 -7.26 6.93 4.93
CA SER A 65 -7.90 7.75 3.90
C SER A 65 -6.89 8.49 3.01
N PHE A 66 -5.95 9.22 3.62
CA PHE A 66 -4.91 9.93 2.86
C PHE A 66 -3.90 8.94 2.25
N GLY A 67 -3.55 7.88 2.98
CA GLY A 67 -2.76 6.77 2.44
C GLY A 67 -3.38 6.14 1.18
N ALA A 68 -4.70 5.88 1.18
CA ALA A 68 -5.40 5.30 0.03
C ALA A 68 -5.39 6.23 -1.19
N LEU A 69 -5.57 7.53 -0.97
CA LEU A 69 -5.48 8.53 -2.03
C LEU A 69 -4.09 8.51 -2.68
N LEU A 70 -3.03 8.47 -1.86
CA LEU A 70 -1.66 8.42 -2.35
C LEU A 70 -1.34 7.08 -3.03
N GLU A 71 -1.92 5.96 -2.58
CA GLU A 71 -1.75 4.64 -3.22
C GLU A 71 -2.35 4.62 -4.62
N GLY A 72 -3.48 5.30 -4.84
CA GLY A 72 -4.05 5.48 -6.17
C GLY A 72 -3.21 6.38 -7.09
N ALA A 73 -2.46 7.35 -6.52
CA ALA A 73 -1.68 8.31 -7.30
C ALA A 73 -0.23 7.88 -7.58
N ALA A 74 0.44 7.29 -6.59
CA ALA A 74 1.86 6.95 -6.65
C ALA A 74 2.12 5.43 -6.62
N GLY A 75 1.32 4.69 -5.85
CA GLY A 75 1.46 3.24 -5.66
C GLY A 75 2.80 2.82 -5.02
N PHE A 76 3.06 1.50 -5.07
CA PHE A 76 4.38 0.89 -4.79
C PHE A 76 5.01 1.25 -3.43
N GLY A 77 4.19 1.48 -2.39
CA GLY A 77 4.67 1.70 -1.02
C GLY A 77 5.15 3.12 -0.71
N ALA A 78 5.17 4.03 -1.69
CA ALA A 78 5.35 5.46 -1.44
C ALA A 78 4.36 6.06 -0.41
N PRO A 79 3.07 5.63 -0.37
CA PRO A 79 2.11 6.15 0.61
C PRO A 79 2.48 5.81 2.06
N VAL A 80 3.01 4.61 2.31
CA VAL A 80 3.41 4.15 3.65
C VAL A 80 4.56 5.00 4.17
N ALA A 81 5.52 5.34 3.31
CA ALA A 81 6.64 6.22 3.67
C ALA A 81 6.17 7.64 4.00
N ILE A 82 5.27 8.21 3.19
CA ILE A 82 4.78 9.58 3.36
C ILE A 82 3.89 9.70 4.61
N THR A 83 2.91 8.81 4.76
CA THR A 83 1.98 8.80 5.92
C THR A 83 2.70 8.43 7.22
N GLY A 84 3.68 7.52 7.16
CA GLY A 84 4.53 7.18 8.30
C GLY A 84 5.36 8.36 8.78
N ALA A 85 6.02 9.08 7.85
CA ALA A 85 6.76 10.30 8.19
C ALA A 85 5.85 11.38 8.80
N LEU A 86 4.61 11.49 8.32
CA LEU A 86 3.61 12.42 8.84
C LEU A 86 3.22 12.11 10.29
N LEU A 87 2.99 10.82 10.60
CA LEU A 87 2.69 10.35 11.96
C LEU A 87 3.88 10.48 12.91
N VAL A 88 5.11 10.21 12.44
CA VAL A 88 6.32 10.45 13.26
C VAL A 88 6.46 11.92 13.60
N GLY A 89 6.18 12.80 12.65
CA GLY A 89 6.17 14.24 12.88
C GLY A 89 5.07 14.72 13.82
N LEU A 90 4.11 13.87 14.18
CA LEU A 90 3.05 14.13 15.17
C LEU A 90 3.37 13.59 16.57
N GLY A 91 4.55 12.99 16.76
CA GLY A 91 5.01 12.47 18.05
C GLY A 91 4.82 10.97 18.25
N PHE A 92 4.36 10.22 17.24
CA PHE A 92 4.31 8.76 17.31
C PHE A 92 5.72 8.16 17.19
N LYS A 93 5.94 7.03 17.89
CA LYS A 93 7.19 6.26 17.75
C LYS A 93 7.37 5.78 16.30
N PRO A 94 8.56 5.91 15.69
CA PRO A 94 8.78 5.55 14.27
C PRO A 94 8.36 4.14 13.87
N LEU A 95 8.71 3.14 14.68
CA LEU A 95 8.33 1.74 14.44
C LEU A 95 6.81 1.55 14.51
N TYR A 96 6.16 2.22 15.47
CA TYR A 96 4.72 2.11 15.66
C TYR A 96 3.94 2.82 14.54
N ALA A 97 4.36 4.02 14.15
CA ALA A 97 3.78 4.75 13.03
C ALA A 97 3.90 3.96 11.71
N ALA A 98 5.08 3.38 11.44
CA ALA A 98 5.30 2.54 10.27
C ALA A 98 4.40 1.29 10.28
N GLY A 99 4.27 0.62 11.43
CA GLY A 99 3.39 -0.54 11.60
C GLY A 99 1.91 -0.21 11.37
N LEU A 100 1.43 0.90 11.95
CA LEU A 100 0.05 1.37 11.76
C LEU A 100 -0.23 1.72 10.29
N CYS A 101 0.67 2.43 9.62
CA CYS A 101 0.55 2.76 8.20
C CYS A 101 0.58 1.51 7.30
N LEU A 102 1.43 0.52 7.61
CA LEU A 102 1.48 -0.75 6.87
C LEU A 102 0.16 -1.51 6.97
N ILE A 103 -0.40 -1.61 8.17
CA ILE A 103 -1.68 -2.27 8.40
C ILE A 103 -2.79 -1.52 7.66
N ALA A 104 -2.86 -0.19 7.82
CA ALA A 104 -3.86 0.64 7.17
C ALA A 104 -3.80 0.57 5.63
N ASN A 105 -2.60 0.45 5.05
CA ASN A 105 -2.44 0.35 3.59
C ASN A 105 -2.81 -1.01 2.99
N THR A 106 -3.14 -2.03 3.82
CA THR A 106 -3.44 -3.38 3.32
C THR A 106 -4.70 -3.47 2.44
N ALA A 107 -5.72 -2.65 2.74
CA ALA A 107 -6.93 -2.60 1.91
C ALA A 107 -6.75 -1.72 0.66
N PRO A 108 -6.23 -0.49 0.76
CA PRO A 108 -6.01 0.37 -0.41
C PRO A 108 -5.11 -0.24 -1.49
N VAL A 109 -4.05 -0.96 -1.12
CA VAL A 109 -3.12 -1.59 -2.09
C VAL A 109 -3.82 -2.57 -3.03
N ALA A 110 -4.86 -3.27 -2.54
CA ALA A 110 -5.65 -4.18 -3.37
C ALA A 110 -6.48 -3.45 -4.44
N PHE A 111 -6.93 -2.23 -4.15
CA PHE A 111 -7.69 -1.39 -5.08
C PHE A 111 -6.79 -0.47 -5.94
N GLY A 112 -5.55 -0.24 -5.51
CA GLY A 112 -4.54 0.55 -6.23
C GLY A 112 -3.65 -0.32 -7.13
N ALA A 113 -2.35 -0.35 -6.82
CA ALA A 113 -1.32 -0.91 -7.69
C ALA A 113 -1.49 -2.41 -8.02
N LEU A 114 -2.18 -3.20 -7.19
CA LEU A 114 -2.39 -4.63 -7.44
C LEU A 114 -3.50 -4.91 -8.48
N GLY A 115 -4.40 -3.97 -8.76
CA GLY A 115 -5.49 -4.21 -9.70
C GLY A 115 -5.00 -4.38 -11.15
N VAL A 116 -4.07 -3.53 -11.58
CA VAL A 116 -3.50 -3.54 -12.94
C VAL A 116 -2.86 -4.88 -13.31
N PRO A 117 -1.92 -5.45 -12.52
CA PRO A 117 -1.31 -6.74 -12.87
C PRO A 117 -2.31 -7.90 -12.85
N ILE A 118 -3.35 -7.88 -12.02
CA ILE A 118 -4.40 -8.91 -12.02
C ILE A 118 -5.21 -8.85 -13.32
N LEU A 119 -5.61 -7.65 -13.74
CA LEU A 119 -6.34 -7.45 -15.01
C LEU A 119 -5.49 -7.84 -16.22
N VAL A 120 -4.24 -7.37 -16.26
CA VAL A 120 -3.30 -7.70 -17.35
C VAL A 120 -3.04 -9.20 -17.37
N ALA A 121 -2.82 -9.85 -16.22
CA ALA A 121 -2.61 -11.29 -16.13
C ALA A 121 -3.82 -12.08 -16.65
N GLY A 122 -5.05 -11.65 -16.32
CA GLY A 122 -6.26 -12.26 -16.85
C GLY A 122 -6.38 -12.11 -18.37
N GLN A 123 -6.07 -10.93 -18.89
CA GLN A 123 -6.07 -10.66 -20.33
C GLN A 123 -5.04 -11.51 -21.10
N VAL A 124 -3.83 -11.70 -20.56
CA VAL A 124 -2.77 -12.45 -21.27
C VAL A 124 -2.90 -13.97 -21.12
N THR A 125 -3.47 -14.46 -20.01
CA THR A 125 -3.63 -15.90 -19.75
C THR A 125 -4.97 -16.46 -20.19
N GLY A 126 -5.98 -15.61 -20.42
CA GLY A 126 -7.36 -16.03 -20.65
C GLY A 126 -8.04 -16.61 -19.41
N ILE A 127 -7.41 -16.51 -18.24
CA ILE A 127 -7.98 -16.93 -16.95
C ILE A 127 -8.79 -15.76 -16.40
N ASP A 128 -9.94 -16.08 -15.80
CA ASP A 128 -10.78 -15.07 -15.18
C ASP A 128 -10.02 -14.27 -14.10
N PRO A 129 -10.01 -12.93 -14.16
CA PRO A 129 -9.28 -12.08 -13.21
C PRO A 129 -9.68 -12.31 -11.74
N PHE A 130 -10.91 -12.75 -11.48
CA PHE A 130 -11.37 -13.06 -10.12
C PHE A 130 -10.62 -14.25 -9.54
N HIS A 131 -10.37 -15.29 -10.34
CA HIS A 131 -9.58 -16.45 -9.91
C HIS A 131 -8.12 -16.08 -9.61
N ILE A 132 -7.53 -15.21 -10.43
CA ILE A 132 -6.16 -14.73 -10.22
C ILE A 132 -6.09 -13.87 -8.95
N GLY A 133 -7.04 -12.96 -8.77
CA GLY A 133 -7.16 -12.13 -7.56
C GLY A 133 -7.36 -12.96 -6.29
N ALA A 134 -8.19 -14.00 -6.34
CA ALA A 134 -8.40 -14.91 -5.21
C ALA A 134 -7.12 -15.68 -4.82
N MET A 135 -6.32 -16.11 -5.80
CA MET A 135 -5.04 -16.76 -5.55
C MET A 135 -3.99 -15.78 -5.00
N ALA A 136 -3.87 -14.59 -5.57
CA ALA A 136 -2.99 -13.54 -5.08
C ALA A 136 -3.35 -13.15 -3.63
N GLY A 137 -4.65 -13.05 -3.32
CA GLY A 137 -5.19 -12.81 -1.98
C GLY A 137 -4.79 -13.86 -0.95
N ARG A 138 -4.65 -15.13 -1.35
CA ARG A 138 -4.19 -16.23 -0.49
C ARG A 138 -2.68 -16.23 -0.27
N GLN A 139 -1.91 -15.65 -1.19
CA GLN A 139 -0.44 -15.60 -1.12
C GLN A 139 0.08 -14.39 -0.35
N LEU A 140 -0.59 -13.24 -0.46
CA LEU A 140 -0.24 -11.98 0.23
C LEU A 140 0.01 -12.09 1.76
N PRO A 141 -0.70 -12.95 2.54
CA PRO A 141 -0.47 -13.07 3.98
C PRO A 141 0.90 -13.65 4.37
N PHE A 142 1.52 -14.47 3.53
CA PHE A 142 2.82 -15.10 3.85
C PHE A 142 3.96 -14.07 3.98
N PRO A 143 4.20 -13.18 3.00
CA PRO A 143 5.21 -12.13 3.12
C PRO A 143 4.81 -11.01 4.09
N VAL A 144 3.52 -10.63 4.16
CA VAL A 144 3.06 -9.52 5.03
C VAL A 144 3.05 -9.91 6.51
N GLY A 145 2.67 -11.14 6.84
CA GLY A 145 2.74 -11.66 8.21
C GLY A 145 4.17 -11.67 8.75
N SER A 146 5.15 -11.94 7.88
CA SER A 146 6.57 -11.91 8.22
C SER A 146 7.04 -10.50 8.59
N CYS A 147 6.69 -9.49 7.78
CA CYS A 147 7.08 -8.09 8.04
C CYS A 147 6.37 -7.47 9.25
N ALA A 148 5.09 -7.80 9.49
CA ALA A 148 4.35 -7.33 10.66
C ALA A 148 4.87 -7.97 11.96
N VAL A 149 5.23 -9.26 11.92
CA VAL A 149 5.87 -9.97 13.06
C VAL A 149 7.28 -9.43 13.32
N LEU A 150 8.04 -9.11 12.28
CA LEU A 150 9.37 -8.49 12.42
C LEU A 150 9.30 -7.09 13.03
N ALA A 151 8.28 -6.28 12.68
CA ALA A 151 8.06 -4.98 13.30
C ALA A 151 7.67 -5.09 14.79
N GLY A 152 6.95 -6.15 15.17
CA GLY A 152 6.58 -6.41 16.57
C GLY A 152 7.67 -7.08 17.41
N SER A 153 8.59 -7.83 16.80
CA SER A 153 9.61 -8.61 17.52
C SER A 153 10.79 -7.78 18.03
N ASN A 154 11.00 -6.56 17.51
CA ASN A 154 12.17 -5.74 17.85
C ASN A 154 11.89 -4.66 18.92
N ASP A 155 10.65 -4.55 19.41
CA ASP A 155 10.29 -3.54 20.43
C ASP A 155 9.63 -4.21 21.65
N GLY A 156 10.44 -4.51 22.66
CA GLY A 156 10.02 -5.14 23.92
C GLY A 156 9.23 -4.23 24.87
N ARG A 157 8.63 -3.12 24.37
CA ARG A 157 7.96 -2.09 25.18
C ARG A 157 6.56 -1.72 24.65
N LEU A 158 5.78 -2.70 24.18
CA LEU A 158 4.39 -2.46 23.76
C LEU A 158 3.45 -2.28 24.98
N GLU A 159 2.79 -1.13 25.04
CA GLU A 159 1.79 -0.81 26.07
C GLU A 159 0.46 -1.53 25.81
N ARG A 160 -0.46 -1.53 26.79
CA ARG A 160 -1.66 -2.38 26.79
C ARG A 160 -2.64 -2.06 25.65
N GLY A 161 -2.67 -0.83 25.14
CA GLY A 161 -3.48 -0.44 23.97
C GLY A 161 -2.93 -0.98 22.64
N GLU A 162 -1.61 -1.11 22.50
CA GLU A 162 -0.96 -1.69 21.32
C GLU A 162 -1.23 -3.19 21.12
N ARG A 163 -1.48 -3.93 22.21
CA ARG A 163 -1.88 -5.36 22.14
C ARG A 163 -3.28 -5.56 21.57
N ASP A 164 -4.18 -4.62 21.79
CA ASP A 164 -5.57 -4.70 21.32
C ASP A 164 -5.67 -4.39 19.82
N VAL A 165 -4.84 -3.46 19.30
CA VAL A 165 -4.74 -3.16 17.86
C VAL A 165 -4.07 -4.31 17.10
N ALA A 166 -3.00 -4.90 17.66
CA ALA A 166 -2.36 -6.09 17.09
C ALA A 166 -3.30 -7.33 17.11
N SER A 167 -4.10 -7.50 18.17
CA SER A 167 -5.16 -8.53 18.22
C SER A 167 -6.31 -8.24 17.24
N GLY A 168 -6.66 -6.96 17.04
CA GLY A 168 -7.67 -6.52 16.07
C GLY A 168 -7.28 -6.81 14.61
N ALA A 169 -5.98 -6.71 14.28
CA ALA A 169 -5.45 -7.08 12.96
C ALA A 169 -5.63 -8.58 12.65
N GLY A 170 -5.52 -9.45 13.66
CA GLY A 170 -5.84 -10.88 13.55
C GLY A 170 -7.33 -11.16 13.34
N CYS A 171 -8.20 -10.32 13.91
CA CYS A 171 -9.67 -10.41 13.74
C CYS A 171 -10.11 -9.92 12.34
N TRP A 172 -9.43 -8.91 11.79
CA TRP A 172 -9.68 -8.39 10.43
C TRP A 172 -9.32 -9.40 9.33
N GLY A 173 -8.30 -10.25 9.54
CA GLY A 173 -8.05 -11.40 8.67
C GLY A 173 -9.21 -12.39 8.60
N LYS A 174 -10.03 -12.47 9.66
CA LYS A 174 -11.19 -13.37 9.76
C LYS A 174 -12.46 -12.78 9.16
N LEU A 175 -12.66 -11.46 9.26
CA LEU A 175 -13.76 -10.75 8.58
C LEU A 175 -13.58 -10.72 7.04
N ARG A 176 -12.34 -10.75 6.55
CA ARG A 176 -12.01 -10.62 5.12
C ARG A 176 -12.34 -11.86 4.28
N CYS A 177 -12.38 -13.05 4.89
CA CYS A 177 -12.93 -14.26 4.24
C CYS A 177 -14.43 -14.12 3.92
N HIS A 178 -15.16 -13.28 4.65
CA HIS A 178 -16.60 -13.10 4.42
C HIS A 178 -16.91 -12.02 3.38
N SER A 179 -16.13 -10.94 3.27
CA SER A 179 -16.41 -9.87 2.29
C SER A 179 -15.90 -10.14 0.87
N VAL A 180 -14.84 -10.95 0.69
CA VAL A 180 -14.34 -11.31 -0.66
C VAL A 180 -15.27 -12.32 -1.37
N LEU A 181 -16.25 -12.89 -0.66
CA LEU A 181 -17.29 -13.73 -1.27
C LEU A 181 -18.49 -12.94 -1.84
N TYR A 182 -18.55 -11.62 -1.66
CA TYR A 182 -19.73 -10.79 -2.03
C TYR A 182 -19.45 -9.63 -3.00
N LEU A 183 -18.28 -9.60 -3.64
CA LEU A 183 -17.96 -8.75 -4.79
C LEU A 183 -17.38 -9.61 -5.90
#